data_AF-A0A1H6MNP1-F1
#
_entry.id   AF-A0A1H6MNP1-F1
#
_cell.length_a   1.000
_cell.length_b   1.000
_cell.length_c   1.000
_cell.angle_alpha   90.00
_cell.angle_beta   90.00
_cell.angle_gamma   90.00
#
_symmetry.space_group_name_H-M   'P 1'
#
loop_
_entity.id
_entity.type
_entity.pdbx_description
1 polymer ?
#
loop_
_entity_poly.entity_id
_entity_poly.type
_entity_poly.pdbx_seq_one_letter_code
_entity_poly.pdbx_strand_id
1 'polypeptide(L)'
;MSKKHPTEEQIQRMIASDPDAPEATDEQLAQARPFTEAFPALADAMRRNMGGRPRAKNPKVAVSLRLDPDVLERFKATGPGWQSRMNAALREAKI
;
A
#
# COMPACT_ATOMS: atom_id res chain seq x y z
N MET A 1 1.54 -19.20 18.88
CA MET A 1 0.71 -18.67 19.98
C MET A 1 -0.01 -17.44 19.46
N SER A 2 -1.34 -17.45 19.41
CA SER A 2 -2.11 -16.31 18.89
C SER A 2 -1.93 -15.13 19.84
N LYS A 3 -1.33 -14.02 19.37
CA LYS A 3 -1.30 -12.78 20.15
C LYS A 3 -2.74 -12.27 20.21
N LYS A 4 -3.36 -12.33 21.39
CA LYS A 4 -4.66 -11.67 21.59
C LYS A 4 -4.45 -10.18 21.36
N HIS A 5 -5.19 -9.61 20.42
CA HIS A 5 -5.23 -8.17 20.24
C HIS A 5 -5.87 -7.53 21.47
N PRO A 6 -5.31 -6.43 21.99
CA PRO A 6 -5.94 -5.69 23.08
C PRO A 6 -7.31 -5.14 22.64
N THR A 7 -8.22 -4.99 23.60
CA THR A 7 -9.49 -4.30 23.36
C THR A 7 -9.27 -2.80 23.22
N GLU A 8 -10.22 -2.09 22.61
CA GLU A 8 -10.17 -0.62 22.50
C GLU A 8 -9.99 0.05 23.88
N GLU A 9 -10.74 -0.41 24.89
CA GLU A 9 -10.62 0.10 26.27
C GLU A 9 -9.24 -0.11 26.90
N GLN A 10 -8.54 -1.18 26.51
CA GLN A 10 -7.18 -1.45 26.97
C GLN A 10 -6.19 -0.54 26.25
N ILE A 11 -6.39 -0.29 24.95
CA ILE A 11 -5.58 0.66 24.17
C ILE A 11 -5.71 2.07 24.75
N GLN A 12 -6.93 2.55 24.99
CA GLN A 12 -7.18 3.90 25.53
C GLN A 12 -6.57 4.11 26.92
N ARG A 13 -6.64 3.10 27.80
CA ARG A 13 -5.99 3.16 29.12
C ARG A 13 -4.47 3.23 29.03
N MET A 14 -3.86 2.51 28.10
CA MET A 14 -2.41 2.56 27.91
C MET A 14 -1.98 3.94 27.42
N ILE A 15 -2.69 4.50 26.43
CA ILE A 15 -2.45 5.87 25.92
C ILE A 15 -2.55 6.89 27.06
N ALA A 16 -3.64 6.87 27.83
CA ALA A 16 -3.86 7.84 28.91
C ALA A 16 -2.87 7.73 30.08
N SER A 17 -2.22 6.56 30.24
CA SER A 17 -1.24 6.33 31.30
C SER A 17 0.19 6.70 30.92
N ASP A 18 0.46 7.01 29.65
CA ASP A 18 1.80 7.31 29.14
C ASP A 18 2.23 8.74 29.55
N PRO A 19 3.20 8.90 30.48
CA PRO A 19 3.64 10.23 30.91
C PRO A 19 4.47 10.96 29.85
N ASP A 20 5.03 10.25 28.86
CA ASP A 20 5.90 10.83 27.82
C ASP A 20 5.10 11.28 26.59
N ALA A 21 3.84 10.86 26.48
CA ALA A 21 2.94 11.17 25.38
C ALA A 21 1.57 11.68 25.88
N PRO A 22 1.52 12.79 26.63
CA PRO A 22 0.26 13.37 27.05
C PRO A 22 -0.56 13.85 25.83
N GLU A 23 -1.88 13.84 25.98
CA GLU A 23 -2.79 14.41 24.98
C GLU A 23 -2.49 15.90 24.78
N ALA A 24 -2.48 16.34 23.52
CA ALA A 24 -2.23 17.73 23.18
C ALA A 24 -3.40 18.62 23.65
N THR A 25 -3.10 19.76 24.26
CA THR A 25 -4.12 20.74 24.65
C THR A 25 -4.59 21.56 23.44
N ASP A 26 -5.79 22.14 23.52
CA ASP A 26 -6.32 23.01 22.45
C ASP A 26 -5.38 24.19 22.14
N GLU A 27 -4.73 24.75 23.15
CA GLU A 27 -3.76 25.83 22.98
C GLU A 27 -2.49 25.37 22.25
N GLN A 28 -2.02 24.15 22.50
CA GLN A 28 -0.89 23.55 21.79
C GLN A 28 -1.26 23.26 20.34
N LEU A 29 -2.49 22.77 20.11
CA LEU A 29 -3.00 22.50 18.77
C LEU A 29 -3.17 23.80 17.95
N ALA A 30 -3.60 24.89 18.59
CA ALA A 30 -3.72 26.19 17.95
C ALA A 30 -2.37 26.75 17.46
N GLN A 31 -1.26 26.31 18.05
CA GLN A 31 0.10 26.68 17.65
C GLN A 31 0.69 25.73 16.58
N ALA A 32 -0.05 24.71 16.15
CA ALA A 32 0.42 23.77 15.15
C ALA A 32 0.71 24.49 13.82
N ARG A 33 1.82 24.11 13.19
CA ARG A 33 2.25 24.65 11.90
C ARG A 33 2.16 23.55 10.83
N PRO A 34 1.86 23.90 9.57
CA PRO A 34 1.93 22.95 8.48
C PRO A 34 3.31 22.28 8.41
N PHE A 35 3.34 20.98 8.13
CA PHE A 35 4.59 20.21 8.05
C PHE A 35 5.61 20.83 7.09
N THR A 36 5.13 21.38 5.97
CA THR A 36 5.98 22.06 4.97
C THR A 36 6.68 23.31 5.50
N GLU A 37 6.09 23.97 6.50
CA GLU A 37 6.67 25.15 7.14
C GLU A 37 7.57 24.79 8.33
N ALA A 38 7.20 23.74 9.07
CA ALA A 38 7.98 23.24 10.18
C ALA A 38 9.28 22.56 9.72
N PHE A 39 9.25 21.84 8.58
CA PHE A 39 10.37 21.07 8.05
C PHE A 39 10.58 21.28 6.54
N PRO A 40 10.94 22.50 6.09
CA PRO A 40 10.99 22.84 4.67
C PRO A 40 11.97 21.98 3.87
N ALA A 41 13.17 21.73 4.39
CA ALA A 41 14.17 20.91 3.73
C ALA A 41 13.72 19.44 3.54
N LEU A 42 13.01 18.88 4.53
CA LEU A 42 12.51 17.52 4.48
C LEU A 42 11.30 17.41 3.54
N ALA A 43 10.39 18.39 3.58
CA ALA A 43 9.26 18.46 2.66
C ALA A 43 9.72 18.53 1.20
N ASP A 44 10.77 19.30 0.91
CA ASP A 44 11.36 19.36 -0.43
C ASP A 44 12.04 18.05 -0.84
N ALA A 45 12.79 17.41 0.06
CA ALA A 45 13.38 16.11 -0.20
C ALA A 45 12.31 15.04 -0.50
N MET A 46 11.22 15.04 0.27
CA MET A 46 10.07 14.16 0.04
C MET A 46 9.41 14.42 -1.31
N ARG A 47 9.17 15.68 -1.70
CA ARG A 47 8.63 16.00 -3.03
C ARG A 47 9.49 15.47 -4.16
N ARG A 48 10.80 15.62 -4.06
CA ARG A 48 11.75 15.12 -5.08
C ARG A 48 11.75 13.59 -5.16
N ASN A 49 11.51 12.92 -4.03
CA ASN A 49 11.44 11.46 -3.93
C ASN A 49 10.02 10.89 -4.07
N MET A 50 9.03 11.73 -4.38
CA MET A 50 7.61 11.35 -4.46
C MET A 50 7.24 10.58 -5.74
N GLY A 51 8.24 10.16 -6.52
CA GLY A 51 8.07 9.51 -7.83
C GLY A 51 7.46 8.11 -7.81
N GLY A 52 6.97 7.62 -6.65
CA GLY A 52 6.41 6.29 -6.50
C GLY A 52 7.41 5.19 -6.90
N ARG A 53 6.90 3.97 -7.13
CA ARG A 53 7.71 2.92 -7.76
C ARG A 53 8.12 3.41 -9.15
N PRO A 54 9.41 3.32 -9.54
CA PRO A 54 9.85 3.72 -10.87
C PRO A 54 8.95 3.10 -11.93
N ARG A 55 8.48 3.91 -12.88
CA ARG A 55 7.68 3.42 -14.01
C ARG A 55 8.46 2.31 -14.71
N ALA A 56 7.83 1.15 -14.90
CA ALA A 56 8.46 0.07 -15.66
C ALA A 56 8.73 0.54 -17.09
N LYS A 57 9.91 0.23 -17.64
CA LYS A 57 10.27 0.61 -19.02
C LYS A 57 9.29 0.07 -20.06
N ASN A 58 8.71 -1.10 -19.80
CA ASN A 58 7.69 -1.72 -20.63
C ASN A 58 6.56 -2.28 -19.75
N PRO A 59 5.56 -1.46 -19.37
CA PRO A 59 4.46 -1.91 -18.53
C PRO A 59 3.56 -2.90 -19.28
N LYS A 60 2.93 -3.82 -18.56
CA LYS A 60 1.88 -4.67 -19.14
C LYS A 60 0.71 -3.78 -19.59
N VAL A 61 0.19 -4.01 -20.78
CA VAL A 61 -1.01 -3.32 -21.29
C VAL A 61 -2.24 -4.11 -20.87
N ALA A 62 -3.18 -3.45 -20.21
CA ALA A 62 -4.48 -4.05 -19.91
C ALA A 62 -5.34 -4.04 -21.19
N VAL A 63 -5.76 -5.23 -21.62
CA VAL A 63 -6.64 -5.40 -22.79
C VAL A 63 -7.88 -6.18 -22.37
N SER A 64 -9.00 -5.91 -23.04
CA SER A 64 -10.21 -6.75 -22.93
C SER A 64 -10.16 -7.83 -24.00
N LEU A 65 -10.05 -9.10 -23.58
CA LEU A 65 -9.96 -10.27 -24.46
C LEU A 65 -11.06 -11.26 -24.08
N ARG A 66 -11.79 -11.76 -25.07
CA ARG A 66 -12.68 -12.92 -24.89
C ARG A 66 -11.86 -14.19 -25.04
N LEU A 67 -11.93 -15.05 -24.04
CA LEU A 67 -11.28 -16.35 -24.00
C LEU A 67 -12.34 -17.43 -23.86
N ASP A 68 -12.06 -18.62 -24.38
CA ASP A 68 -12.90 -19.77 -24.13
C ASP A 68 -12.94 -20.08 -22.61
N PRO A 69 -14.11 -20.42 -22.04
CA PRO A 69 -14.25 -20.59 -20.60
C PRO A 69 -13.32 -21.65 -20.02
N ASP A 70 -13.10 -22.75 -20.73
CA ASP A 70 -12.25 -23.87 -20.31
C ASP A 70 -10.77 -23.46 -20.18
N VAL A 71 -10.27 -22.62 -21.10
CA VAL A 71 -8.92 -22.04 -21.03
C VAL A 71 -8.77 -21.19 -19.76
N LEU A 72 -9.74 -20.31 -19.50
CA LEU A 72 -9.71 -19.43 -18.33
C LEU A 72 -9.73 -20.23 -17.02
N GLU A 73 -10.62 -21.22 -16.92
CA GLU A 73 -10.76 -22.06 -15.73
C GLU A 73 -9.50 -22.90 -15.49
N ARG A 74 -8.88 -23.44 -16.55
CA ARG A 74 -7.62 -24.18 -16.44
C ARG A 74 -6.50 -23.32 -15.86
N PHE A 75 -6.39 -22.06 -16.27
CA PHE A 75 -5.41 -21.16 -15.67
C PHE A 75 -5.78 -20.81 -14.23
N LYS A 76 -7.02 -20.42 -13.92
CA LYS A 76 -7.44 -20.10 -12.54
C LYS A 76 -7.19 -21.23 -11.55
N ALA A 77 -7.40 -22.48 -11.95
CA ALA A 77 -7.16 -23.67 -11.14
C ALA A 77 -5.69 -23.79 -10.67
N THR A 78 -4.74 -23.14 -11.35
CA THR A 78 -3.34 -23.10 -10.91
C THR A 78 -3.09 -22.19 -9.69
N GLY A 79 -4.11 -21.49 -9.19
CA GLY A 79 -4.05 -20.67 -7.98
C GLY A 79 -3.44 -19.27 -8.20
N PRO A 80 -2.96 -18.61 -7.12
CA PRO A 80 -2.37 -17.28 -7.20
C PRO A 80 -1.28 -17.18 -8.29
N GLY A 81 -1.30 -16.09 -9.05
CA GLY A 81 -0.38 -15.87 -10.17
C GLY A 81 -0.80 -16.48 -11.51
N TRP A 82 -2.02 -17.03 -11.63
CA TRP A 82 -2.49 -17.65 -12.87
C TRP A 82 -2.43 -16.71 -14.10
N GLN A 83 -2.71 -15.42 -13.92
CA GLN A 83 -2.59 -14.42 -15.00
C GLN A 83 -1.15 -14.26 -15.49
N SER A 84 -0.16 -14.39 -14.60
CA SER A 84 1.26 -14.32 -14.99
C SER A 84 1.67 -15.56 -15.76
N ARG A 85 1.17 -16.75 -15.39
CA ARG A 85 1.37 -17.99 -16.16
C ARG A 85 0.70 -17.92 -17.53
N MET A 86 -0.53 -17.39 -17.60
CA MET A 86 -1.21 -17.15 -18.87
C MET A 86 -0.41 -16.21 -19.78
N ASN A 87 0.11 -15.11 -19.23
CA ASN A 87 0.97 -14.21 -19.98
C ASN A 87 2.28 -14.86 -20.45
N ALA A 88 2.86 -15.79 -19.68
CA ALA A 88 4.05 -16.53 -20.09
C ALA A 88 3.74 -17.47 -21.28
N ALA A 89 2.64 -18.22 -21.21
CA ALA A 89 2.19 -19.06 -22.32
C ALA A 89 1.94 -18.24 -23.61
N LEU A 90 1.34 -17.05 -23.48
CA LEU A 90 1.15 -16.14 -24.61
C LEU A 90 2.46 -15.61 -25.22
N ARG A 91 3.56 -15.54 -24.46
CA ARG A 91 4.88 -15.15 -24.98
C ARG A 91 5.57 -16.28 -25.75
N GLU A 92 5.30 -17.53 -25.38
CA GLU A 92 5.88 -18.71 -26.01
C GLU A 92 5.10 -19.17 -27.25
N ALA A 93 3.86 -18.70 -27.40
CA ALA A 93 3.05 -18.95 -28.58
C ALA A 93 3.80 -18.50 -29.84
N LYS A 94 4.08 -19.46 -30.72
CA LYS A 94 4.65 -19.17 -32.04
C LYS A 94 3.52 -18.67 -32.93
N ILE A 95 3.44 -17.34 -33.01
CA ILE A 95 2.71 -16.62 -34.05
C ILE A 95 3.63 -16.35 -35.23
#